data_AF-A0A1V5MMG3-F1
#
_entry.id   AF-A0A1V5MMG3-F1
#
_cell.length_a   1.000
_cell.length_b   1.000
_cell.length_c   1.000
_cell.angle_alpha   90.00
_cell.angle_beta   90.00
_cell.angle_gamma   90.00
#
_symmetry.space_group_name_H-M   'P 1'
#
loop_
_entity.id
_entity.type
_entity.pdbx_description
1 polymer ?
#
loop_
_entity_poly.entity_id
_entity_poly.type
_entity_poly.pdbx_seq_one_letter_code
_entity_poly.pdbx_strand_id
1 'polypeptide(L)'
;MSSLGLVVALAGFSLSNVFFLTIICYWGISVSRQLIDPLYTAWVNQRIESSVRATVLSMSSQLDAVGQIIGGPGVGWLARTFGLQVGLLVSSGLLLPVLGFLGFQKRERVDESAETHPLTTT
;
A
#
# COMPACT_ATOMS: atom_id res chain seq x y z
N MET A 1 -6.84 1.77 -3.36
CA MET A 1 -7.60 0.51 -3.54
C MET A 1 -6.67 -0.71 -3.50
N SER A 2 -5.52 -0.68 -4.17
CA SER A 2 -4.49 -1.73 -4.13
C SER A 2 -3.98 -2.05 -2.71
N SER A 3 -3.71 -1.03 -1.88
CA SER A 3 -3.13 -1.22 -0.54
C SER A 3 -4.07 -1.96 0.43
N LEU A 4 -5.38 -1.72 0.35
CA LEU A 4 -6.38 -2.43 1.17
C LEU A 4 -6.48 -3.90 0.76
N GLY A 5 -6.51 -4.16 -0.57
CA GLY A 5 -6.49 -5.53 -1.09
C GLY A 5 -5.24 -6.30 -0.67
N LEU A 6 -4.07 -5.64 -0.66
CA LEU A 6 -2.82 -6.23 -0.18
C LEU A 6 -2.88 -6.61 1.30
N VAL A 7 -3.36 -5.71 2.17
CA VAL A 7 -3.47 -5.98 3.61
C VAL A 7 -4.42 -7.15 3.87
N VAL A 8 -5.59 -7.16 3.23
CA VAL A 8 -6.56 -8.26 3.39
C VAL A 8 -6.01 -9.58 2.86
N ALA A 9 -5.35 -9.56 1.68
CA ALA A 9 -4.79 -10.77 1.09
C ALA A 9 -3.60 -11.31 1.89
N LEU A 10 -2.72 -10.47 2.43
CA LEU A 10 -1.60 -10.88 3.28
C LEU A 10 -2.09 -11.44 4.63
N ALA A 11 -3.06 -10.79 5.26
CA ALA A 11 -3.66 -11.29 6.50
C ALA A 11 -4.39 -12.63 6.27
N GLY A 12 -5.17 -12.72 5.18
CA GLY A 12 -5.86 -13.96 4.79
C GLY A 12 -4.91 -15.09 4.45
N PHE A 13 -3.84 -14.82 3.70
CA PHE A 13 -2.78 -15.79 3.42
C PHE A 13 -2.13 -16.32 4.70
N SER A 14 -1.84 -15.41 5.65
CA SER A 14 -1.18 -15.77 6.90
C SER A 14 -2.05 -16.66 7.80
N LEU A 15 -3.36 -16.43 7.85
CA LEU A 15 -4.29 -17.24 8.66
C LEU A 15 -4.83 -18.48 7.93
N SER A 16 -4.55 -18.63 6.63
CA SER A 16 -5.12 -19.71 5.82
C SER A 16 -4.42 -21.04 6.07
N ASN A 17 -5.21 -22.05 6.45
CA ASN A 17 -4.80 -23.46 6.43
C ASN A 17 -5.30 -24.19 5.16
N VAL A 18 -5.95 -23.48 4.24
CA VAL A 18 -6.56 -24.05 3.02
C VAL A 18 -5.71 -23.71 1.81
N PHE A 19 -5.14 -24.73 1.16
CA PHE A 19 -4.20 -24.58 0.05
C PHE A 19 -4.73 -23.66 -1.08
N PHE A 20 -5.97 -23.86 -1.52
CA PHE A 20 -6.57 -23.05 -2.58
C PHE A 20 -6.75 -21.58 -2.20
N LEU A 21 -7.12 -21.29 -0.95
CA LEU A 21 -7.25 -19.91 -0.46
C LEU A 21 -5.90 -19.21 -0.46
N THR A 22 -4.85 -19.92 -0.05
CA THR A 22 -3.46 -19.44 -0.06
C THR A 22 -2.99 -19.05 -1.47
N ILE A 23 -3.31 -19.84 -2.50
CA ILE A 23 -2.99 -19.51 -3.90
C ILE A 23 -3.71 -18.25 -4.36
N ILE A 24 -5.01 -18.13 -4.08
CA ILE A 24 -5.81 -16.97 -4.49
C ILE A 24 -5.25 -15.70 -3.84
N CYS A 25 -4.96 -15.74 -2.54
CA CYS A 25 -4.34 -14.62 -1.84
C CYS A 25 -2.97 -14.28 -2.41
N TYR A 26 -2.14 -15.28 -2.71
CA TYR A 26 -0.83 -15.08 -3.31
C TYR A 26 -0.90 -14.39 -4.67
N TRP A 27 -1.81 -14.80 -5.55
CA TRP A 27 -2.02 -14.13 -6.83
C TRP A 27 -2.53 -12.69 -6.65
N GLY A 28 -3.47 -12.47 -5.73
CA GLY A 28 -3.95 -11.13 -5.41
C GLY A 28 -2.81 -10.20 -4.94
N ILE A 29 -1.92 -10.71 -4.10
CA ILE A 29 -0.71 -9.99 -3.64
C ILE A 29 0.21 -9.70 -4.84
N SER A 30 0.48 -10.70 -5.66
CA SER A 30 1.41 -10.60 -6.80
C SER A 30 0.93 -9.58 -7.83
N VAL A 31 -0.33 -9.64 -8.23
CA VAL A 31 -0.94 -8.69 -9.17
C VAL A 31 -0.91 -7.28 -8.59
N SER A 32 -1.31 -7.12 -7.32
CA SER A 32 -1.34 -5.80 -6.69
C SER A 32 0.05 -5.17 -6.61
N ARG A 33 1.09 -5.94 -6.28
CA ARG A 33 2.48 -5.44 -6.23
C ARG A 33 2.98 -5.03 -7.60
N GLN A 34 2.74 -5.83 -8.64
CA GLN A 34 3.19 -5.54 -10.00
C GLN A 34 2.48 -4.32 -10.62
N LEU A 35 1.26 -4.00 -10.18
CA LEU A 35 0.52 -2.85 -10.69
C LEU A 35 0.93 -1.51 -10.07
N ILE A 36 1.56 -1.50 -8.89
CA ILE A 36 1.87 -0.25 -8.18
C ILE A 36 2.87 0.61 -8.96
N ASP A 37 3.99 0.03 -9.38
CA ASP A 37 5.07 0.77 -10.06
C ASP A 37 4.65 1.42 -11.40
N PRO A 38 3.98 0.70 -12.33
CA PRO A 38 3.56 1.31 -13.59
C PRO A 38 2.47 2.37 -13.38
N LEU A 39 1.54 2.16 -12.44
CA LEU A 39 0.51 3.15 -12.13
C LEU A 39 1.10 4.42 -11.51
N TYR A 40 2.04 4.26 -10.56
CA TYR A 40 2.75 5.38 -9.95
C TYR A 40 3.53 6.17 -11.00
N THR A 41 4.32 5.48 -11.83
CA THR A 41 5.14 6.12 -12.85
C THR A 41 4.29 6.83 -13.90
N ALA A 42 3.19 6.21 -14.35
CA ALA A 42 2.25 6.85 -15.27
C ALA A 42 1.60 8.10 -14.68
N TRP A 43 1.20 8.04 -13.40
CA TRP A 43 0.64 9.19 -12.69
C TRP A 43 1.65 10.33 -12.56
N VAL A 44 2.89 10.05 -12.15
CA VAL A 44 3.96 11.05 -12.05
C VAL A 44 4.20 11.71 -13.40
N ASN A 45 4.28 10.91 -14.47
CA ASN A 45 4.50 11.42 -15.83
C ASN A 45 3.35 12.30 -16.34
N GLN A 46 2.12 12.10 -15.87
CA GLN A 46 0.96 12.88 -16.31
C GLN A 46 0.67 14.11 -15.43
N ARG A 47 0.96 14.04 -14.11
CA ARG A 47 0.49 15.02 -13.13
C ARG A 47 1.58 15.93 -12.56
N ILE A 48 2.84 15.57 -12.72
CA ILE A 48 3.97 16.34 -12.19
C ILE A 48 4.64 17.11 -13.33
N GLU A 49 5.10 18.32 -13.06
CA GLU A 49 5.85 19.14 -14.03
C GLU A 49 7.19 18.48 -14.40
N SER A 50 7.60 18.56 -15.66
CA SER A 50 8.77 17.84 -16.19
C SER A 50 10.07 18.16 -15.45
N SER A 51 10.23 19.40 -14.96
CA SER A 51 11.39 19.90 -14.24
C SER A 51 11.68 19.15 -12.93
N VAL A 52 10.66 18.59 -12.28
CA VAL A 52 10.79 17.93 -10.96
C VAL A 52 10.48 16.43 -10.99
N ARG A 53 10.01 15.87 -12.12
CA ARG A 53 9.68 14.43 -12.25
C ARG A 53 10.81 13.50 -11.85
N ALA A 54 12.02 13.77 -12.34
CA ALA A 54 13.19 12.93 -12.06
C ALA A 54 13.50 12.90 -10.56
N THR A 55 13.41 14.06 -9.90
CA THR A 55 13.60 14.19 -8.45
C THR A 55 12.54 13.41 -7.68
N VAL A 56 11.26 13.56 -8.04
CA VAL A 56 10.16 12.83 -7.39
C VAL A 56 10.32 11.32 -7.56
N LEU A 57 10.68 10.85 -8.77
CA LEU A 57 10.90 9.43 -9.05
C LEU A 57 12.11 8.90 -8.27
N SER A 58 13.19 9.67 -8.17
CA SER A 58 14.39 9.30 -7.39
C SER A 58 14.11 9.29 -5.88
N MET A 59 13.37 10.25 -5.35
CA MET A 59 13.02 10.25 -3.93
C MET A 59 12.13 9.04 -3.61
N SER A 60 11.21 8.69 -4.51
CA SER A 60 10.38 7.49 -4.36
C SER A 60 11.22 6.21 -4.34
N SER A 61 12.19 6.06 -5.24
CA SER A 61 13.05 4.86 -5.27
C SER A 61 13.98 4.80 -4.06
N GLN A 62 14.47 5.93 -3.57
CA GLN A 62 15.25 5.99 -2.33
C GLN A 62 14.42 5.58 -1.11
N LEU A 63 13.17 6.05 -1.00
CA LEU A 63 12.26 5.66 0.08
C LEU A 63 11.94 4.16 0.04
N ASP A 64 11.72 3.60 -1.15
CA ASP A 64 11.54 2.15 -1.32
C ASP A 64 12.80 1.38 -0.89
N ALA A 65 13.99 1.80 -1.34
CA ALA A 65 15.25 1.18 -0.98
C ALA A 65 15.50 1.21 0.54
N VAL A 66 15.25 2.34 1.21
CA VAL A 66 15.33 2.46 2.67
C VAL A 66 14.35 1.49 3.35
N GLY A 67 13.12 1.42 2.85
CA GLY A 67 12.11 0.47 3.32
C GLY A 67 12.54 -0.98 3.19
N GLN A 68 13.18 -1.37 2.09
CA GLN A 68 13.70 -2.72 1.87
C GLN A 68 14.90 -3.04 2.77
N ILE A 69 15.83 -2.10 2.92
CA ILE A 69 17.04 -2.26 3.75
C ILE A 69 16.66 -2.50 5.22
N ILE A 70 15.68 -1.76 5.73
CA ILE A 70 15.24 -1.88 7.13
C ILE A 70 14.24 -3.03 7.28
N GLY A 71 13.21 -3.04 6.43
CA GLY A 71 12.07 -3.94 6.54
C GLY A 71 12.38 -5.38 6.16
N GLY A 72 13.15 -5.61 5.08
CA GLY A 72 13.45 -6.95 4.57
C GLY A 72 14.17 -7.83 5.61
N PRO A 73 15.36 -7.43 6.09
CA PRO A 73 16.08 -8.16 7.13
C PRO A 73 15.30 -8.26 8.45
N GLY A 74 14.64 -7.19 8.88
CA GLY A 74 13.89 -7.17 10.14
C GLY A 74 12.72 -8.16 10.14
N VAL A 75 11.90 -8.12 9.09
CA VAL A 75 10.79 -9.07 8.89
C VAL A 75 11.31 -10.48 8.68
N GLY A 76 12.37 -10.66 7.88
CA GLY A 76 12.97 -11.97 7.62
C GLY A 76 13.52 -12.63 8.89
N TRP A 77 14.16 -11.86 9.77
CA TRP A 77 14.62 -12.33 11.07
C TRP A 77 13.46 -12.76 11.97
N LEU A 78 12.36 -12.00 11.98
CA LEU A 78 11.15 -12.34 12.73
C LEU A 78 10.49 -13.61 12.19
N ALA A 79 10.40 -13.75 10.87
CA ALA A 79 9.88 -14.93 10.20
C ALA A 79 10.72 -16.19 10.51
N ARG A 80 12.04 -16.03 10.59
CA ARG A 80 12.96 -17.12 10.94
C ARG A 80 12.85 -17.53 12.41
N THR A 81 12.63 -16.56 13.31
CA THR A 81 12.62 -16.80 14.76
C THR A 81 11.26 -17.31 15.26
N PHE A 82 10.16 -16.75 14.74
CA PHE A 82 8.80 -16.99 15.23
C PHE A 82 7.89 -17.69 14.20
N GLY A 83 8.41 -18.00 13.01
CA GLY A 83 7.68 -18.65 11.92
C GLY A 83 7.16 -17.69 10.85
N LEU A 84 6.95 -18.22 9.64
CA LEU A 84 6.52 -17.46 8.46
C LEU A 84 5.24 -16.67 8.69
N GLN A 85 4.30 -17.24 9.45
CA GLN A 85 3.03 -16.60 9.78
C GLN A 85 3.22 -15.26 10.49
N VAL A 86 4.11 -15.21 11.49
CA VAL A 86 4.43 -13.99 12.25
C VAL A 86 5.08 -12.95 11.35
N GLY A 87 6.03 -13.35 10.50
CA GLY A 87 6.66 -12.44 9.54
C GLY A 87 5.64 -11.79 8.57
N LEU A 88 4.68 -12.57 8.10
CA LEU A 88 3.63 -12.08 7.19
C LEU A 88 2.61 -11.18 7.90
N LEU A 89 2.26 -11.47 9.17
CA LEU A 89 1.41 -10.60 9.97
C LEU A 89 2.09 -9.26 10.26
N VAL A 90 3.38 -9.27 10.60
CA VAL A 90 4.14 -8.04 10.81
C VAL A 90 4.24 -7.22 9.51
N SER A 91 4.47 -7.89 8.38
CA SER A 91 4.44 -7.23 7.06
C SER A 91 3.09 -6.58 6.76
N SER A 92 1.99 -7.24 7.14
CA SER A 92 0.64 -6.70 7.00
C SER A 92 0.42 -5.48 7.88
N GLY A 93 0.88 -5.56 9.14
CA GLY A 93 0.81 -4.46 10.10
C GLY A 93 1.58 -3.22 9.64
N LEU A 94 2.73 -3.42 9.00
CA LEU A 94 3.57 -2.33 8.49
C LEU A 94 2.87 -1.51 7.38
N LEU A 95 1.85 -2.07 6.73
CA LEU A 95 1.04 -1.39 5.72
C LEU A 95 -0.14 -0.60 6.30
N LEU A 96 -0.48 -0.77 7.59
CA LEU A 96 -1.61 -0.08 8.22
C LEU A 96 -1.53 1.46 8.18
N PRO A 97 -0.36 2.11 8.36
CA PRO A 97 -0.27 3.56 8.29
C PRO A 97 -0.77 4.13 6.95
N VAL A 98 -0.60 3.39 5.85
CA VAL A 98 -1.08 3.78 4.51
C VAL A 98 -2.60 3.84 4.47
N LEU A 99 -3.27 2.89 5.13
CA LEU A 99 -4.74 2.90 5.23
C LEU A 99 -5.24 4.05 6.10
N GLY A 100 -4.52 4.37 7.17
CA GLY A 100 -4.78 5.55 7.99
C GLY A 100 -4.75 6.84 7.16
N PHE A 101 -3.66 7.06 6.40
CA PHE A 101 -3.51 8.24 5.55
C PHE A 101 -4.61 8.35 4.48
N LEU A 102 -4.97 7.24 3.82
CA LEU A 102 -6.08 7.22 2.87
C LEU A 102 -7.44 7.53 3.53
N GLY A 103 -7.64 7.06 4.76
CA GLY A 103 -8.84 7.37 5.55
C GLY A 103 -8.93 8.86 5.87
N PHE A 104 -7.82 9.49 6.28
CA PHE A 104 -7.75 10.92 6.54
C PHE A 104 -8.05 11.74 5.28
N GLN A 105 -7.41 11.42 4.14
CA GLN A 105 -7.65 12.13 2.88
C GLN A 105 -9.11 12.02 2.41
N LYS A 106 -9.73 10.85 2.57
CA LYS A 106 -11.15 10.67 2.21
C LYS A 106 -12.06 11.54 3.07
N ARG A 107 -11.73 11.73 4.34
CA ARG A 107 -12.50 12.56 5.26
C ARG A 107 -12.47 14.04 4.87
N GLU A 108 -11.28 14.56 4.56
CA GLU A 108 -11.12 15.96 4.09
C GLU A 108 -11.90 16.24 2.80
N ARG A 109 -11.87 15.30 1.82
CA ARG A 109 -12.66 15.41 0.58
C ARG A 109 -14.16 15.46 0.81
N VAL A 110 -14.66 14.70 1.80
CA VAL A 110 -16.08 14.66 2.16
C VAL A 110 -16.50 15.97 2.84
N ASP A 111 -15.65 16.51 3.72
CA ASP A 111 -15.89 17.78 4.41
C ASP A 111 -15.90 18.96 3.41
N GLU A 112 -14.96 19.01 2.46
CA GLU A 112 -14.90 20.03 1.39
C GLU A 112 -16.13 19.98 0.44
N SER A 113 -16.64 18.78 0.18
CA SER A 113 -17.86 18.58 -0.64
C SER A 113 -19.14 18.98 0.11
N ALA A 114 -19.13 18.92 1.45
CA ALA A 114 -20.26 19.34 2.29
C ALA A 114 -20.30 20.88 2.47
N GLU A 115 -19.12 21.53 2.55
CA GLU A 115 -19.02 23.00 2.66
C GLU A 115 -19.33 23.75 1.35
N THR A 116 -19.12 23.11 0.20
CA THR A 116 -19.41 23.72 -1.12
C THR A 116 -20.88 23.63 -1.55
N HIS A 117 -21.71 22.88 -0.82
CA HIS A 117 -23.14 22.67 -1.13
C HIS A 117 -24.17 23.09 -0.02
N PRO A 118 -24.13 24.29 0.61
CA PRO A 118 -25.23 24.74 1.46
C PRO A 118 -26.17 25.83 0.90
N LEU A 119 -25.96 26.43 -0.29
CA LEU A 119 -26.79 27.59 -0.72
C LEU A 119 -27.22 27.61 -2.21
N THR A 120 -27.88 26.55 -2.68
CA THR A 120 -28.66 26.61 -3.94
C THR A 120 -30.04 25.94 -3.80
N THR A 121 -30.73 26.22 -2.69
CA THR A 121 -32.18 26.00 -2.58
C THR A 121 -32.85 27.29 -2.13
N THR A 122 -33.15 28.14 -3.11
CA THR A 122 -34.26 29.11 -3.10
C THR A 122 -35.08 28.86 -4.34
#